data_AF-A0A9E2P0C5-F1
#
_entry.id   AF-A0A9E2P0C5-F1
#
_cell.length_a   1.000
_cell.length_b   1.000
_cell.length_c   1.000
_cell.angle_alpha   90.00
_cell.angle_beta   90.00
_cell.angle_gamma   90.00
#
_symmetry.space_group_name_H-M   'P 1'
#
loop_
_entity.id
_entity.type
_entity.pdbx_description
1 polymer ?
#
loop_
_entity_poly.entity_id
_entity_poly.type
_entity_poly.pdbx_seq_one_letter_code
_entity_poly.pdbx_strand_id
1 'polypeptide(L)'
;PYVTSLSVQPDIALNFYSFTDVSDFDSEEKDISPSRKSYFPGLIKPIQLKVSVAGTLFSYPFEKKSPQPESYPKKIQIPAESLTPPKELALLQKESSGTENSEDTDSEETNNDDESEQEEVKTPDLTLPFLNTPQPQIQSMKGLVYNISYTAKSNISTELGYDTPTTRESYTLQNYSSAYVYFDGQLNLTGELNYKDSFIGLKNSIIFSPVYQEHPYYANEQKRDSVLLSDYSARKLDINNTNTISFKPFVYNTIFSNTGLQWDTNIKVLRTEFTGTVQDPQWTYHFPQWDKDSILANNLTFTFSSKIGDYSQQFNFQTKLPPLIQSYSGTLTLGFPFVTLSVGSGLQERDVHNPELYFLPLTQSLKISLFSDKLQLTQNYKYNIDKKYNENLFVKLTGFDFSLSYTMNYTKGFTYNPELGWESDKTEKFRPVSFAFSYSNSGGNTYYFWKNRIGISFGLASELNFNLLQPTSSYFTFTPRINFHINQFLTLSFSSSSRNDVIYRYVQEWTNNSFRIPGETNVFKDLYNSFAFWDEGLRTASGFKLKSLNVELSHDLHDWSLTSQFKVEPRIIQEDGKKRYDFSPYFTLSVLWKPMKDFKTTIEDKYGTFILNP
;
A
#
# COMPACT_ATOMS: atom_id res chain seq x y z
N PRO A 1 -10.50 -29.35 -6.92
CA PRO A 1 -10.67 -27.89 -6.81
C PRO A 1 -10.92 -27.47 -5.35
N TYR A 2 -9.85 -27.07 -4.66
CA TYR A 2 -9.95 -26.63 -3.28
C TYR A 2 -10.14 -25.11 -3.27
N VAL A 3 -11.28 -24.64 -2.77
CA VAL A 3 -11.47 -23.22 -2.43
C VAL A 3 -10.49 -22.90 -1.32
N THR A 4 -9.54 -21.99 -1.57
CA THR A 4 -8.52 -21.58 -0.60
C THR A 4 -8.96 -20.34 0.18
N SER A 5 -9.85 -19.53 -0.40
CA SER A 5 -10.42 -18.37 0.26
C SER A 5 -11.78 -18.02 -0.34
N LEU A 6 -12.72 -17.69 0.53
CA LEU A 6 -14.01 -17.11 0.19
C LEU A 6 -14.20 -15.86 1.05
N SER A 7 -14.50 -14.74 0.41
CA SER A 7 -14.84 -13.48 1.08
C SER A 7 -16.15 -12.97 0.49
N VAL A 8 -17.09 -12.62 1.35
CA VAL A 8 -18.36 -12.02 0.98
C VAL A 8 -18.55 -10.79 1.86
N GLN A 9 -18.66 -9.62 1.25
CA GLN A 9 -18.83 -8.35 1.95
C GLN A 9 -20.14 -7.71 1.47
N PRO A 10 -21.23 -7.92 2.21
CA PRO A 10 -22.48 -7.18 2.00
C PRO A 10 -22.36 -5.78 2.63
N ASP A 11 -22.89 -4.78 1.93
CA ASP A 11 -22.98 -3.41 2.40
C ASP A 11 -24.33 -2.82 2.01
N ILE A 12 -24.87 -1.95 2.87
CA ILE A 12 -26.13 -1.23 2.65
C ILE A 12 -25.88 0.23 3.03
N ALA A 13 -25.99 1.11 2.04
CA ALA A 13 -25.76 2.54 2.23
C ALA A 13 -27.08 3.33 2.06
N LEU A 14 -27.32 4.26 2.97
CA LEU A 14 -28.47 5.16 2.97
C LEU A 14 -27.99 6.62 3.11
N ASN A 15 -28.15 7.40 2.05
CA ASN A 15 -27.78 8.81 2.05
C ASN A 15 -29.02 9.69 2.20
N PHE A 16 -29.12 10.40 3.33
CA PHE A 16 -30.16 11.39 3.58
C PHE A 16 -29.69 12.79 3.21
N TYR A 17 -30.57 13.55 2.55
CA TYR A 17 -30.43 14.98 2.31
C TYR A 17 -31.50 15.72 3.10
N SER A 18 -31.23 16.98 3.43
CA SER A 18 -32.20 17.86 4.04
C SER A 18 -32.71 18.88 3.03
N PHE A 19 -34.01 19.16 3.03
CA PHE A 19 -34.56 20.37 2.42
C PHE A 19 -35.29 21.19 3.47
N THR A 20 -35.42 22.49 3.20
CA THR A 20 -36.12 23.42 4.08
C THR A 20 -37.55 23.57 3.58
N ASP A 21 -38.52 23.13 4.38
CA ASP A 21 -39.93 23.39 4.18
C ASP A 21 -40.39 24.45 5.16
N VAL A 22 -40.91 25.57 4.63
CA VAL A 22 -41.36 26.73 5.40
C VAL A 22 -42.85 27.01 5.20
N SER A 23 -43.59 26.08 4.58
CA SER A 23 -45.01 26.24 4.26
C SER A 23 -45.88 26.44 5.50
N ASP A 24 -45.53 25.75 6.59
CA ASP A 24 -46.36 25.63 7.79
C ASP A 24 -45.90 26.50 8.97
N PHE A 25 -44.89 27.35 8.76
CA PHE A 25 -44.27 28.16 9.82
C PHE A 25 -44.65 29.64 9.71
N ASP A 26 -44.92 30.28 10.84
CA ASP A 26 -45.13 31.74 10.93
C ASP A 26 -43.83 32.51 10.66
N SER A 27 -43.93 33.80 10.31
CA SER A 27 -42.81 34.61 9.81
C SER A 27 -41.56 34.63 10.70
N GLU A 28 -41.72 34.52 12.02
CA GLU A 28 -40.61 34.45 12.98
C GLU A 28 -39.99 33.04 13.10
N GLU A 29 -40.79 32.00 12.85
CA GLU A 29 -40.36 30.60 12.98
C GLU A 29 -39.65 30.06 11.74
N LYS A 30 -39.88 30.69 10.57
CA LYS A 30 -39.28 30.30 9.27
C LYS A 30 -37.75 30.25 9.29
N ASP A 31 -37.10 31.12 10.05
CA ASP A 31 -35.62 31.23 10.08
C ASP A 31 -34.99 30.49 11.26
N ILE A 32 -35.75 30.23 12.32
CA ILE A 32 -35.21 29.79 13.62
C ILE A 32 -35.58 28.34 13.92
N SER A 33 -36.77 27.87 13.52
CA SER A 33 -37.30 26.57 13.96
C SER A 33 -36.51 25.38 13.39
N PRO A 34 -35.98 24.46 14.22
CA PRO A 34 -35.30 23.26 13.74
C PRO A 34 -36.20 22.32 12.92
N SER A 35 -37.52 22.37 13.12
CA SER A 35 -38.49 21.52 12.42
C SER A 35 -38.76 21.95 10.98
N ARG A 36 -38.20 23.08 10.53
CA ARG A 36 -38.21 23.51 9.12
C ARG A 36 -37.40 22.61 8.20
N LYS A 37 -36.42 21.87 8.74
CA LYS A 37 -35.58 20.97 7.95
C LYS A 37 -36.19 19.58 7.96
N SER A 38 -36.61 19.12 6.79
CA SER A 38 -37.07 17.75 6.57
C SER A 38 -35.98 16.95 5.89
N TYR A 39 -35.78 15.71 6.34
CA TYR A 39 -34.79 14.78 5.77
C TYR A 39 -35.49 13.76 4.87
N PHE A 40 -34.90 13.47 3.72
CA PHE A 40 -35.34 12.46 2.77
C PHE A 40 -34.13 11.68 2.25
N PRO A 41 -34.27 10.39 1.91
CA PRO A 41 -33.19 9.65 1.26
C PRO A 41 -33.04 10.19 -0.17
N GLY A 42 -31.84 10.62 -0.57
CA GLY A 42 -31.58 10.98 -1.98
C GLY A 42 -30.93 9.84 -2.76
N LEU A 43 -30.27 8.91 -2.07
CA LEU A 43 -29.72 7.70 -2.66
C LEU A 43 -29.81 6.55 -1.66
N ILE A 44 -30.39 5.44 -2.08
CA ILE A 44 -30.43 4.19 -1.34
C ILE A 44 -29.65 3.16 -2.15
N LYS A 45 -28.76 2.42 -1.51
CA LYS A 45 -28.08 1.25 -2.10
C LYS A 45 -28.55 -0.02 -1.38
N PRO A 46 -29.66 -0.63 -1.82
CA PRO A 46 -30.25 -1.77 -1.11
C PRO A 46 -29.35 -3.00 -1.11
N ILE A 47 -28.58 -3.19 -2.19
CA ILE A 47 -27.65 -4.31 -2.34
C ILE A 47 -26.33 -3.74 -2.83
N GLN A 48 -25.29 -3.91 -2.03
CA GLN A 48 -23.92 -3.81 -2.48
C GLN A 48 -23.18 -5.06 -2.00
N LEU A 49 -22.78 -5.91 -2.94
CA LEU A 49 -22.23 -7.23 -2.64
C LEU A 49 -20.91 -7.42 -3.38
N LYS A 50 -19.82 -7.52 -2.61
CA LYS A 50 -18.51 -7.92 -3.12
C LYS A 50 -18.26 -9.37 -2.76
N VAL A 51 -18.09 -10.21 -3.77
CA VAL A 51 -17.73 -11.63 -3.60
C VAL A 51 -16.33 -11.85 -4.17
N SER A 52 -15.49 -12.55 -3.43
CA SER A 52 -14.20 -13.03 -3.93
C SER A 52 -14.03 -14.50 -3.56
N VAL A 53 -13.80 -15.33 -4.56
CA VAL A 53 -13.48 -16.75 -4.43
C VAL A 53 -12.13 -16.99 -5.06
N ALA A 54 -11.22 -17.66 -4.36
CA ALA A 54 -9.99 -18.15 -4.96
C ALA A 54 -9.75 -19.60 -4.57
N GLY A 55 -9.04 -20.32 -5.42
CA GLY A 55 -8.73 -21.72 -5.18
C GLY A 55 -7.71 -22.27 -6.15
N THR A 56 -7.33 -23.52 -5.89
CA THR A 56 -6.45 -24.29 -6.78
C THR A 56 -7.26 -25.42 -7.42
N LEU A 57 -7.35 -25.42 -8.74
CA LEU A 57 -8.02 -26.47 -9.52
C LEU A 57 -7.15 -27.73 -9.57
N PHE A 58 -5.84 -27.54 -9.80
CA PHE A 58 -4.89 -28.61 -10.00
C PHE A 58 -3.51 -28.21 -9.45
N SER A 59 -2.81 -29.14 -8.81
CA SER A 59 -1.42 -28.98 -8.43
C SER A 59 -0.65 -30.30 -8.64
N TYR A 60 0.57 -30.19 -9.15
CA TYR A 60 1.51 -31.29 -9.34
C TYR A 60 2.89 -30.87 -8.81
N PRO A 61 3.60 -31.73 -8.05
CA PRO A 61 3.16 -33.03 -7.55
C PRO A 61 2.00 -32.89 -6.56
N PHE A 62 1.10 -33.88 -6.53
CA PHE A 62 -0.04 -33.86 -5.61
C PHE A 62 0.47 -33.78 -4.17
N GLU A 63 0.04 -32.75 -3.42
CA GLU A 63 0.31 -32.66 -1.99
C GLU A 63 -0.35 -33.86 -1.29
N LYS A 64 0.44 -34.85 -0.88
CA LYS A 64 -0.02 -35.88 0.06
C LYS A 64 -0.18 -35.21 1.42
N LYS A 65 -1.42 -34.82 1.78
CA LYS A 65 -1.75 -34.55 3.18
C LYS A 65 -1.59 -35.87 3.95
N SER A 66 -0.49 -36.03 4.68
CA SER A 66 -0.46 -37.02 5.77
C SER A 66 -1.57 -36.62 6.75
N PRO A 67 -2.47 -37.54 7.14
CA PRO A 67 -3.40 -37.25 8.23
C PRO A 67 -2.56 -36.92 9.47
N GLN A 68 -2.67 -35.69 9.96
CA GLN A 68 -2.18 -35.39 11.30
C GLN A 68 -2.97 -36.28 12.25
N PRO A 69 -2.33 -37.09 13.12
CA PRO A 69 -3.04 -37.78 14.17
C PRO A 69 -3.72 -36.70 15.02
N GLU A 70 -5.04 -36.83 15.20
CA GLU A 70 -5.78 -35.99 16.14
C GLU A 70 -5.09 -36.05 17.50
N SER A 71 -4.44 -34.94 17.88
CA SER A 71 -3.98 -34.72 19.23
C SER A 71 -5.22 -34.54 20.10
N TYR A 72 -5.75 -35.65 20.62
CA TYR A 72 -6.73 -35.60 21.70
C TYR A 72 -6.16 -34.76 22.86
N PRO A 73 -6.94 -33.85 23.46
CA PRO A 73 -6.48 -33.07 24.58
C PRO A 73 -6.02 -34.01 25.70
N LYS A 74 -4.82 -33.74 26.22
CA LYS A 74 -4.17 -34.42 27.35
C LYS A 74 -5.19 -34.87 28.40
N LYS A 75 -5.07 -36.14 28.81
CA LYS A 75 -5.71 -36.73 29.98
C LYS A 75 -5.69 -35.74 31.15
N ILE A 76 -6.88 -35.50 31.71
CA ILE A 76 -7.10 -34.86 33.00
C ILE A 76 -6.23 -35.59 34.03
N GLN A 77 -5.31 -34.86 34.67
CA GLN A 77 -4.60 -35.36 35.86
C GLN A 77 -5.59 -35.38 37.02
N ILE A 78 -5.98 -36.58 37.43
CA ILE A 78 -6.70 -36.81 38.69
C ILE A 78 -5.66 -36.75 39.81
N PRO A 79 -5.87 -35.96 40.88
CA PRO A 79 -4.98 -35.95 42.03
C PRO A 79 -4.91 -37.33 42.68
N ALA A 80 -3.70 -37.84 42.89
CA ALA A 80 -3.45 -39.11 43.54
C ALA A 80 -3.69 -38.99 45.05
N GLU A 81 -4.94 -39.14 45.49
CA GLU A 81 -5.23 -39.40 46.90
C GLU A 81 -6.54 -40.15 47.05
N SER A 82 -6.42 -41.48 47.17
CA SER A 82 -7.28 -42.41 47.92
C SER A 82 -7.22 -43.79 47.27
N LEU A 83 -7.29 -44.83 48.12
CA LEU A 83 -7.37 -46.27 47.84
C LEU A 83 -6.05 -47.06 47.91
N THR A 84 -5.51 -47.17 49.12
CA THR A 84 -5.13 -48.50 49.68
C THR A 84 -6.40 -49.17 50.23
N PRO A 85 -6.53 -50.51 50.45
CA PRO A 85 -5.53 -51.61 50.53
C PRO A 85 -6.05 -52.89 49.77
N PRO A 86 -5.66 -54.17 50.02
CA PRO A 86 -4.66 -54.75 50.93
C PRO A 86 -3.69 -55.80 50.33
N LYS A 87 -2.61 -56.03 51.09
CA LYS A 87 -1.65 -57.14 50.95
C LYS A 87 -2.25 -58.43 51.49
N GLU A 88 -2.23 -59.51 50.71
CA GLU A 88 -1.91 -60.85 51.20
C GLU A 88 -1.62 -61.84 50.06
N LEU A 89 -0.79 -62.85 50.37
CA LEU A 89 -0.48 -64.09 49.63
C LEU A 89 0.59 -63.96 48.52
N ALA A 90 1.88 -64.04 48.85
CA ALA A 90 2.66 -65.26 49.12
C ALA A 90 3.22 -65.89 47.84
N LEU A 91 4.56 -65.85 47.75
CA LEU A 91 5.47 -66.93 47.35
C LEU A 91 5.06 -67.77 46.14
N LEU A 92 5.85 -67.69 45.07
CA LEU A 92 6.35 -68.87 44.32
C LEU A 92 7.56 -68.47 43.45
N GLN A 93 8.68 -69.16 43.69
CA GLN A 93 9.84 -69.44 42.78
C GLN A 93 10.72 -68.24 42.38
N LYS A 94 12.01 -68.08 42.70
CA LYS A 94 13.19 -68.95 42.94
C LYS A 94 13.40 -70.08 41.93
N GLU A 95 14.65 -70.15 41.47
CA GLU A 95 15.30 -71.13 40.56
C GLU A 95 15.19 -70.75 39.07
N SER A 96 16.24 -70.77 38.24
CA SER A 96 17.55 -71.45 38.32
C SER A 96 18.47 -70.96 37.17
N SER A 97 19.79 -71.16 37.35
CA SER A 97 20.86 -71.51 36.39
C SER A 97 20.53 -71.51 34.87
N GLY A 98 21.43 -71.18 33.95
CA GLY A 98 22.88 -71.32 33.93
C GLY A 98 23.33 -71.49 32.47
N THR A 99 24.53 -70.99 32.21
CA THR A 99 25.57 -71.28 31.21
C THR A 99 25.37 -72.40 30.17
N GLU A 100 25.80 -72.16 28.92
CA GLU A 100 26.90 -72.85 28.19
C GLU A 100 26.82 -72.60 26.66
N ASN A 101 27.88 -72.00 26.07
CA ASN A 101 28.90 -72.59 25.17
C ASN A 101 28.52 -72.45 23.67
N SER A 102 29.42 -72.27 22.69
CA SER A 102 30.87 -72.53 22.60
C SER A 102 31.48 -71.87 21.34
N GLU A 103 32.81 -71.69 21.41
CA GLU A 103 33.86 -71.83 20.35
C GLU A 103 33.93 -70.78 19.21
N ASP A 104 34.94 -69.89 19.16
CA ASP A 104 36.39 -70.05 18.86
C ASP A 104 36.72 -70.67 17.49
N THR A 105 37.47 -69.94 16.66
CA THR A 105 38.82 -70.36 16.22
C THR A 105 39.58 -69.24 15.49
N ASP A 106 40.80 -68.98 16.01
CA ASP A 106 42.10 -68.71 15.35
C ASP A 106 42.25 -67.55 14.35
N SER A 107 43.34 -66.78 14.30
CA SER A 107 44.65 -66.72 14.99
C SER A 107 45.27 -65.38 14.52
N GLU A 108 45.87 -64.55 15.39
CA GLU A 108 47.34 -64.41 15.60
C GLU A 108 48.16 -64.34 14.28
N GLU A 109 49.10 -63.42 14.04
CA GLU A 109 50.15 -62.94 14.95
C GLU A 109 50.99 -61.82 14.25
N THR A 110 51.44 -60.80 15.02
CA THR A 110 52.80 -60.18 15.02
C THR A 110 53.38 -59.44 13.78
N ASN A 111 54.26 -58.43 13.86
CA ASN A 111 55.15 -57.89 14.91
C ASN A 111 55.69 -56.50 14.49
N ASN A 112 55.89 -55.59 15.47
CA ASN A 112 57.10 -54.79 15.81
C ASN A 112 57.83 -53.97 14.72
N ASP A 113 58.53 -52.86 14.99
CA ASP A 113 58.79 -52.01 16.16
C ASP A 113 59.51 -50.75 15.63
N ASP A 114 59.41 -49.66 16.39
CA ASP A 114 60.44 -48.66 16.74
C ASP A 114 61.07 -47.63 15.75
N GLU A 115 60.90 -46.38 16.22
CA GLU A 115 61.90 -45.33 16.50
C GLU A 115 62.53 -44.43 15.41
N SER A 116 62.31 -43.12 15.69
CA SER A 116 63.30 -42.02 15.76
C SER A 116 63.56 -41.11 14.55
N GLU A 117 63.15 -39.85 14.78
CA GLU A 117 63.81 -38.56 14.50
C GLU A 117 64.58 -38.34 13.19
N GLN A 118 64.14 -37.33 12.43
CA GLN A 118 65.04 -36.32 11.87
C GLN A 118 64.30 -35.01 11.59
N GLU A 119 64.79 -33.93 12.21
CA GLU A 119 64.39 -32.55 11.97
C GLU A 119 64.97 -31.98 10.66
N GLU A 120 64.23 -31.01 10.11
CA GLU A 120 64.59 -29.92 9.19
C GLU A 120 64.91 -30.19 7.71
N VAL A 121 63.95 -29.79 6.85
CA VAL A 121 64.14 -28.68 5.90
C VAL A 121 62.87 -27.82 5.85
N LYS A 122 62.90 -26.61 6.42
CA LYS A 122 61.86 -25.58 6.25
C LYS A 122 62.04 -24.91 4.89
N THR A 123 61.16 -25.21 3.93
CA THR A 123 60.81 -24.25 2.88
C THR A 123 59.61 -23.43 3.36
N PRO A 124 59.62 -22.09 3.26
CA PRO A 124 58.48 -21.28 3.67
C PRO A 124 57.31 -21.60 2.75
N ASP A 125 56.34 -22.32 3.29
CA ASP A 125 55.09 -22.61 2.61
C ASP A 125 54.35 -21.29 2.45
N LEU A 126 54.42 -20.71 1.24
CA LEU A 126 53.52 -19.65 0.82
C LEU A 126 52.14 -20.28 0.53
N THR A 127 51.57 -20.99 1.51
CA THR A 127 50.19 -21.43 1.44
C THR A 127 49.32 -20.22 1.63
N LEU A 128 48.81 -19.71 0.51
CA LEU A 128 47.54 -18.97 0.50
C LEU A 128 46.55 -19.73 1.41
N PRO A 129 45.77 -19.04 2.26
CA PRO A 129 44.82 -19.71 3.13
C PRO A 129 43.95 -20.62 2.27
N PHE A 130 43.84 -21.90 2.65
CA PHE A 130 42.90 -22.83 2.03
C PHE A 130 41.52 -22.19 2.11
N LEU A 131 41.07 -21.61 0.99
CA LEU A 131 39.67 -21.29 0.79
C LEU A 131 38.96 -22.62 0.84
N ASN A 132 38.31 -22.89 1.97
CA ASN A 132 37.44 -24.04 2.14
C ASN A 132 36.28 -23.84 1.15
N THR A 133 36.46 -24.28 -0.10
CA THR A 133 35.38 -24.31 -1.08
C THR A 133 34.40 -25.34 -0.56
N PRO A 134 33.20 -24.96 -0.11
CA PRO A 134 32.22 -25.93 0.33
C PRO A 134 32.03 -26.93 -0.81
N GLN A 135 32.22 -28.23 -0.52
CA GLN A 135 31.91 -29.26 -1.50
C GLN A 135 30.48 -29.04 -2.00
N PRO A 136 30.22 -29.08 -3.31
CA PRO A 136 28.88 -28.87 -3.84
C PRO A 136 27.96 -29.94 -3.26
N GLN A 137 27.11 -29.56 -2.31
CA GLN A 137 26.01 -30.42 -1.90
C GLN A 137 25.14 -30.65 -3.12
N ILE A 138 24.92 -31.92 -3.48
CA ILE A 138 24.00 -32.30 -4.55
C ILE A 138 22.61 -31.84 -4.10
N GLN A 139 22.18 -30.67 -4.57
CA GLN A 139 20.82 -30.20 -4.35
C GLN A 139 19.87 -31.16 -5.07
N SER A 140 18.90 -31.71 -4.33
CA SER A 140 17.83 -32.50 -4.92
C SER A 140 17.06 -31.63 -5.92
N MET A 141 17.20 -31.92 -7.21
CA MET A 141 16.50 -31.19 -8.27
C MET A 141 15.00 -31.44 -8.13
N LYS A 142 14.21 -30.38 -7.90
CA LYS A 142 12.75 -30.54 -7.98
C LYS A 142 12.38 -30.83 -9.43
N GLY A 143 11.48 -31.79 -9.63
CA GLY A 143 11.01 -32.18 -10.96
C GLY A 143 10.10 -31.11 -11.60
N LEU A 144 9.07 -31.57 -12.28
CA LEU A 144 8.02 -30.70 -12.79
C LEU A 144 7.11 -30.25 -11.64
N VAL A 145 6.84 -28.96 -11.53
CA VAL A 145 5.81 -28.38 -10.66
C VAL A 145 4.81 -27.66 -11.55
N TYR A 146 3.53 -27.97 -11.42
CA TYR A 146 2.48 -27.32 -12.20
C TYR A 146 1.25 -27.03 -11.35
N ASN A 147 0.79 -25.78 -11.35
CA ASN A 147 -0.36 -25.32 -10.59
C ASN A 147 -1.34 -24.59 -11.49
N ILE A 148 -2.63 -24.90 -11.35
CA ILE A 148 -3.72 -24.12 -11.94
C ILE A 148 -4.54 -23.54 -10.79
N SER A 149 -4.52 -22.22 -10.67
CA SER A 149 -5.32 -21.48 -9.71
C SER A 149 -6.38 -20.65 -10.41
N TYR A 150 -7.47 -20.38 -9.70
CA TYR A 150 -8.51 -19.47 -10.16
C TYR A 150 -8.81 -18.43 -9.10
N THR A 151 -9.22 -17.24 -9.54
CA THR A 151 -9.74 -16.18 -8.69
C THR A 151 -10.92 -15.53 -9.39
N ALA A 152 -12.10 -15.63 -8.79
CA ALA A 152 -13.31 -14.94 -9.22
C ALA A 152 -13.58 -13.80 -8.25
N LYS A 153 -13.72 -12.58 -8.76
CA LYS A 153 -14.17 -11.40 -8.02
C LYS A 153 -15.42 -10.88 -8.70
N SER A 154 -16.42 -10.48 -7.93
CA SER A 154 -17.59 -9.81 -8.46
C SER A 154 -18.04 -8.69 -7.54
N ASN A 155 -18.51 -7.61 -8.14
CA ASN A 155 -19.14 -6.49 -7.46
C ASN A 155 -20.55 -6.31 -8.06
N ILE A 156 -21.56 -6.49 -7.22
CA ILE A 156 -22.96 -6.26 -7.59
C ILE A 156 -23.43 -5.06 -6.79
N SER A 157 -24.03 -4.07 -7.45
CA SER A 157 -24.68 -2.96 -6.76
C SER A 157 -26.02 -2.60 -7.39
N THR A 158 -26.99 -2.33 -6.54
CA THR A 158 -28.27 -1.72 -6.92
C THR A 158 -28.39 -0.36 -6.25
N GLU A 159 -28.90 0.63 -6.98
CA GLU A 159 -29.11 1.97 -6.45
C GLU A 159 -30.51 2.47 -6.81
N LEU A 160 -31.14 3.16 -5.86
CA LEU A 160 -32.40 3.88 -6.02
C LEU A 160 -32.14 5.35 -5.74
N GLY A 161 -32.27 6.19 -6.75
CA GLY A 161 -32.14 7.64 -6.64
C GLY A 161 -33.50 8.29 -6.42
N TYR A 162 -33.53 9.36 -5.62
CA TYR A 162 -34.74 10.14 -5.35
C TYR A 162 -34.48 11.61 -5.65
N ASP A 163 -35.48 12.28 -6.22
CA ASP A 163 -35.42 13.72 -6.45
C ASP A 163 -35.74 14.48 -5.16
N THR A 164 -35.24 15.71 -5.05
CA THR A 164 -35.52 16.60 -3.92
C THR A 164 -37.02 16.91 -3.85
N PRO A 165 -37.72 16.53 -2.75
CA PRO A 165 -39.12 16.86 -2.57
C PRO A 165 -39.31 18.38 -2.48
N THR A 166 -40.44 18.87 -2.98
CA THR A 166 -40.81 20.29 -2.89
C THR A 166 -41.56 20.63 -1.60
N THR A 167 -42.27 19.65 -1.03
CA THR A 167 -42.99 19.75 0.25
C THR A 167 -42.87 18.45 1.05
N ARG A 168 -43.07 18.50 2.36
CA ARG A 168 -43.04 17.32 3.24
C ARG A 168 -43.99 16.20 2.81
N GLU A 169 -45.16 16.54 2.28
CA GLU A 169 -46.18 15.58 1.83
C GLU A 169 -45.91 15.00 0.43
N SER A 170 -45.06 15.65 -0.37
CA SER A 170 -44.74 15.20 -1.74
C SER A 170 -43.81 13.98 -1.79
N TYR A 171 -43.15 13.66 -0.67
CA TYR A 171 -42.21 12.55 -0.58
C TYR A 171 -42.91 11.24 -0.21
N THR A 172 -42.71 10.22 -1.03
CA THR A 172 -43.00 8.83 -0.66
C THR A 172 -41.84 7.93 -1.07
N LEU A 173 -41.55 6.90 -0.26
CA LEU A 173 -40.45 5.95 -0.52
C LEU A 173 -40.61 5.18 -1.86
N GLN A 174 -41.83 5.15 -2.39
CA GLN A 174 -42.16 4.51 -3.67
C GLN A 174 -41.84 5.38 -4.89
N ASN A 175 -41.70 6.71 -4.72
CA ASN A 175 -41.45 7.67 -5.80
C ASN A 175 -39.94 7.89 -6.02
N TYR A 176 -39.20 6.83 -6.38
CA TYR A 176 -37.80 6.98 -6.79
C TYR A 176 -37.73 7.56 -8.21
N SER A 177 -36.73 8.39 -8.48
CA SER A 177 -36.51 9.02 -9.80
C SER A 177 -35.62 8.19 -10.72
N SER A 178 -34.84 7.27 -10.17
CA SER A 178 -34.02 6.34 -10.95
C SER A 178 -33.79 5.03 -10.21
N ALA A 179 -33.68 3.95 -10.97
CA ALA A 179 -33.19 2.67 -10.50
C ALA A 179 -31.99 2.26 -11.35
N TYR A 180 -30.94 1.78 -10.71
CA TYR A 180 -29.68 1.42 -11.34
C TYR A 180 -29.22 0.03 -10.88
N VAL A 181 -28.71 -0.75 -11.82
CA VAL A 181 -28.15 -2.08 -11.58
C VAL A 181 -26.79 -2.15 -12.25
N TYR A 182 -25.80 -2.60 -11.46
CA TYR A 182 -24.43 -2.72 -11.91
C TYR A 182 -23.84 -4.05 -11.46
N PHE A 183 -23.15 -4.69 -12.39
CA PHE A 183 -22.36 -5.88 -12.17
C PHE A 183 -21.00 -5.73 -12.84
N ASP A 184 -19.94 -5.98 -12.08
CA ASP A 184 -18.57 -6.07 -12.57
C ASP A 184 -17.99 -7.40 -12.08
N GLY A 185 -17.58 -8.24 -13.02
CA GLY A 185 -16.98 -9.54 -12.75
C GLY A 185 -15.54 -9.57 -13.23
N GLN A 186 -14.68 -10.27 -12.50
CA GLN A 186 -13.33 -10.61 -12.93
C GLN A 186 -13.04 -12.06 -12.57
N LEU A 187 -12.92 -12.92 -13.59
CA LEU A 187 -12.47 -14.29 -13.45
C LEU A 187 -11.06 -14.40 -14.01
N ASN A 188 -10.09 -14.70 -13.14
CA ASN A 188 -8.71 -14.97 -13.51
C ASN A 188 -8.42 -16.47 -13.35
N LEU A 189 -7.97 -17.11 -14.41
CA LEU A 189 -7.43 -18.46 -14.42
C LEU A 189 -5.92 -18.37 -14.65
N THR A 190 -5.10 -18.82 -13.70
CA THR A 190 -3.63 -18.77 -13.80
C THR A 190 -3.04 -20.16 -13.77
N GLY A 191 -2.34 -20.54 -14.83
CA GLY A 191 -1.50 -21.73 -14.91
C GLY A 191 -0.03 -21.37 -14.73
N GLU A 192 0.66 -22.03 -13.81
CA GLU A 192 2.09 -21.84 -13.54
C GLU A 192 2.81 -23.17 -13.59
N LEU A 193 3.77 -23.30 -14.52
CA LEU A 193 4.64 -24.45 -14.72
C LEU A 193 6.08 -24.04 -14.40
N ASN A 194 6.73 -24.78 -13.51
CA ASN A 194 8.16 -24.67 -13.22
C ASN A 194 8.79 -26.04 -13.44
N TYR A 195 9.80 -26.11 -14.31
CA TYR A 195 10.58 -27.32 -14.53
C TYR A 195 11.98 -27.13 -13.96
N LYS A 196 12.47 -28.11 -13.18
CA LYS A 196 13.85 -28.12 -12.66
C LYS A 196 14.20 -26.83 -11.91
N ASP A 197 13.51 -26.59 -10.79
CA ASP A 197 13.74 -25.43 -9.91
C ASP A 197 13.67 -24.07 -10.62
N SER A 198 12.83 -23.96 -11.66
CA SER A 198 12.66 -22.80 -12.54
C SER A 198 13.74 -22.59 -13.60
N PHE A 199 14.44 -23.66 -14.02
CA PHE A 199 15.22 -23.66 -15.26
C PHE A 199 14.37 -23.22 -16.45
N ILE A 200 13.13 -23.72 -16.54
CA ILE A 200 12.08 -23.18 -17.41
C ILE A 200 10.86 -22.88 -16.53
N GLY A 201 10.36 -21.65 -16.64
CA GLY A 201 9.11 -21.22 -16.01
C GLY A 201 8.13 -20.73 -17.06
N LEU A 202 6.88 -21.18 -17.01
CA LEU A 202 5.79 -20.68 -17.83
C LEU A 202 4.64 -20.28 -16.92
N LYS A 203 4.18 -19.05 -17.06
CA LYS A 203 3.00 -18.54 -16.38
C LYS A 203 2.03 -17.98 -17.41
N ASN A 204 0.83 -18.53 -17.47
CA ASN A 204 -0.24 -18.07 -18.34
C ASN A 204 -1.42 -17.66 -17.45
N SER A 205 -1.99 -16.49 -17.69
CA SER A 205 -3.18 -16.02 -16.98
C SER A 205 -4.20 -15.50 -17.98
N ILE A 206 -5.41 -16.05 -17.92
CA ILE A 206 -6.58 -15.64 -18.70
C ILE A 206 -7.53 -14.90 -17.77
N ILE A 207 -7.83 -13.66 -18.10
CA ILE A 207 -8.67 -12.76 -17.32
C ILE A 207 -9.91 -12.43 -18.14
N PHE A 208 -11.06 -12.90 -17.68
CA PHE A 208 -12.37 -12.54 -18.22
C PHE A 208 -12.99 -11.45 -17.35
N SER A 209 -13.36 -10.33 -17.96
CA SER A 209 -13.82 -9.13 -17.27
C SER A 209 -15.14 -8.59 -17.85
N PRO A 210 -16.29 -9.25 -17.55
CA PRO A 210 -17.60 -8.75 -17.93
C PRO A 210 -18.04 -7.55 -17.08
N VAL A 211 -18.61 -6.54 -17.73
CA VAL A 211 -19.33 -5.46 -17.05
C VAL A 211 -20.73 -5.36 -17.63
N TYR A 212 -21.72 -5.33 -16.74
CA TYR A 212 -23.11 -5.11 -17.06
C TYR A 212 -23.62 -3.89 -16.28
N GLN A 213 -24.25 -2.98 -17.01
CA GLN A 213 -24.80 -1.76 -16.45
C GLN A 213 -26.17 -1.52 -17.08
N GLU A 214 -27.13 -1.12 -16.25
CA GLU A 214 -28.49 -0.80 -16.69
C GLU A 214 -29.19 0.13 -15.70
N HIS A 215 -29.98 1.06 -16.24
CA HIS A 215 -31.01 1.79 -15.51
C HIS A 215 -32.41 1.29 -15.90
N PRO A 216 -32.98 0.30 -15.17
CA PRO A 216 -34.31 -0.23 -15.48
C PRO A 216 -35.41 0.84 -15.43
N TYR A 217 -35.22 1.87 -14.61
CA TYR A 217 -36.17 2.97 -14.46
C TYR A 217 -35.44 4.31 -14.40
N TYR A 218 -35.97 5.30 -15.09
CA TYR A 218 -35.52 6.68 -15.04
C TYR A 218 -36.71 7.60 -15.34
N ALA A 219 -37.08 8.46 -14.39
CA ALA A 219 -38.30 9.25 -14.45
C ALA A 219 -38.25 10.37 -15.51
N ASN A 220 -37.08 10.92 -15.80
CA ASN A 220 -36.94 12.03 -16.73
C ASN A 220 -36.78 11.54 -18.18
N GLU A 221 -37.87 11.59 -18.94
CA GLU A 221 -37.92 11.14 -20.33
C GLU A 221 -36.94 11.88 -21.27
N GLN A 222 -36.69 13.17 -21.04
CA GLN A 222 -35.80 13.97 -21.90
C GLN A 222 -34.33 13.53 -21.84
N LYS A 223 -33.92 12.94 -20.71
CA LYS A 223 -32.54 12.47 -20.49
C LYS A 223 -32.40 10.95 -20.63
N ARG A 224 -33.51 10.22 -20.78
CA ARG A 224 -33.54 8.75 -20.81
C ARG A 224 -32.62 8.17 -21.88
N ASP A 225 -32.66 8.72 -23.10
CA ASP A 225 -31.82 8.23 -24.21
C ASP A 225 -30.33 8.40 -23.93
N SER A 226 -29.93 9.49 -23.26
CA SER A 226 -28.53 9.71 -22.88
C SER A 226 -28.05 8.72 -21.82
N VAL A 227 -28.93 8.35 -20.89
CA VAL A 227 -28.64 7.36 -19.84
C VAL A 227 -28.54 5.96 -20.44
N LEU A 228 -29.46 5.58 -21.33
CA LEU A 228 -29.42 4.30 -22.03
C LEU A 228 -28.18 4.15 -22.91
N LEU A 229 -27.81 5.21 -23.64
CA LEU A 229 -26.57 5.22 -24.43
C LEU A 229 -25.35 5.01 -23.53
N SER A 230 -25.32 5.66 -22.37
CA SER A 230 -24.26 5.46 -21.37
C SER A 230 -24.22 4.00 -20.89
N ASP A 231 -25.37 3.41 -20.57
CA ASP A 231 -25.45 2.02 -20.11
C ASP A 231 -24.93 1.04 -21.17
N TYR A 232 -25.36 1.20 -22.43
CA TYR A 232 -24.89 0.34 -23.52
C TYR A 232 -23.40 0.49 -23.79
N SER A 233 -22.88 1.72 -23.70
CA SER A 233 -21.44 1.98 -23.86
C SER A 233 -20.59 1.41 -22.72
N ALA A 234 -21.15 1.30 -21.51
CA ALA A 234 -20.47 0.74 -20.34
C ALA A 234 -20.44 -0.79 -20.34
N ARG A 235 -21.38 -1.45 -21.04
CA ARG A 235 -21.42 -2.91 -21.18
C ARG A 235 -20.24 -3.41 -22.01
N LYS A 236 -19.48 -4.35 -21.47
CA LYS A 236 -18.31 -4.95 -22.14
C LYS A 236 -18.09 -6.39 -21.73
N LEU A 237 -17.49 -7.16 -22.64
CA LEU A 237 -17.08 -8.55 -22.45
C LEU A 237 -15.64 -8.70 -22.93
N ASP A 238 -14.69 -8.39 -22.05
CA ASP A 238 -13.27 -8.42 -22.41
C ASP A 238 -12.60 -9.71 -21.90
N ILE A 239 -11.73 -10.27 -22.73
CA ILE A 239 -10.83 -11.39 -22.36
C ILE A 239 -9.40 -10.95 -22.63
N ASN A 240 -8.57 -10.94 -21.59
CA ASN A 240 -7.14 -10.66 -21.70
C ASN A 240 -6.34 -11.92 -21.38
N ASN A 241 -5.26 -12.15 -22.14
CA ASN A 241 -4.32 -13.22 -21.88
C ASN A 241 -2.91 -12.64 -21.64
N THR A 242 -2.36 -12.96 -20.48
CA THR A 242 -0.99 -12.60 -20.10
C THR A 242 -0.14 -13.86 -20.05
N ASN A 243 1.06 -13.80 -20.64
CA ASN A 243 2.01 -14.90 -20.62
C ASN A 243 3.37 -14.39 -20.18
N THR A 244 4.04 -15.19 -19.37
CA THR A 244 5.44 -15.01 -19.01
C THR A 244 6.15 -16.34 -19.22
N ILE A 245 7.12 -16.36 -20.13
CA ILE A 245 8.01 -17.50 -20.35
C ILE A 245 9.38 -17.09 -19.85
N SER A 246 10.00 -17.91 -19.02
CA SER A 246 11.31 -17.66 -18.43
C SER A 246 12.23 -18.86 -18.61
N PHE A 247 13.50 -18.56 -18.84
CA PHE A 247 14.56 -19.53 -19.04
C PHE A 247 15.79 -19.12 -18.23
N LYS A 248 16.20 -19.95 -17.26
CA LYS A 248 17.32 -19.71 -16.34
C LYS A 248 18.37 -20.82 -16.48
N PRO A 249 19.31 -20.71 -17.44
CA PRO A 249 20.25 -21.79 -17.74
C PRO A 249 21.19 -22.13 -16.58
N PHE A 250 21.45 -21.17 -15.69
CA PHE A 250 22.43 -21.30 -14.60
C PHE A 250 21.77 -21.49 -13.22
N VAL A 251 20.52 -21.92 -13.15
CA VAL A 251 19.75 -22.01 -11.89
C VAL A 251 20.46 -22.78 -10.77
N TYR A 252 21.28 -23.77 -11.12
CA TYR A 252 22.06 -24.60 -10.18
C TYR A 252 23.45 -24.03 -9.84
N ASN A 253 23.86 -22.94 -10.48
CA ASN A 253 25.09 -22.23 -10.14
C ASN A 253 24.82 -21.27 -8.98
N THR A 254 25.60 -21.37 -7.91
CA THR A 254 25.42 -20.54 -6.70
C THR A 254 25.63 -19.05 -6.95
N ILE A 255 26.46 -18.69 -7.94
CA ILE A 255 26.81 -17.32 -8.29
C ILE A 255 25.82 -16.76 -9.32
N PHE A 256 25.53 -17.51 -10.38
CA PHE A 256 24.78 -17.03 -11.55
C PHE A 256 23.32 -17.51 -11.63
N SER A 257 22.76 -18.05 -10.55
CA SER A 257 21.41 -18.66 -10.51
C SER A 257 20.27 -17.79 -11.07
N ASN A 258 20.40 -16.48 -11.00
CA ASN A 258 19.40 -15.52 -11.48
C ASN A 258 19.62 -15.05 -12.92
N THR A 259 20.66 -15.52 -13.61
CA THR A 259 20.89 -15.21 -15.02
C THR A 259 19.87 -15.95 -15.89
N GLY A 260 19.20 -15.22 -16.77
CA GLY A 260 18.16 -15.80 -17.62
C GLY A 260 17.53 -14.83 -18.61
N LEU A 261 16.58 -15.36 -19.36
CA LEU A 261 15.79 -14.68 -20.37
C LEU A 261 14.31 -14.83 -20.03
N GLN A 262 13.56 -13.75 -20.14
CA GLN A 262 12.12 -13.70 -19.87
C GLN A 262 11.40 -13.01 -21.02
N TRP A 263 10.33 -13.61 -21.52
CA TRP A 263 9.46 -13.05 -22.53
C TRP A 263 8.05 -12.89 -21.97
N ASP A 264 7.57 -11.66 -21.96
CA ASP A 264 6.26 -11.27 -21.43
C ASP A 264 5.36 -10.79 -22.56
N THR A 265 4.15 -11.35 -22.65
CA THR A 265 3.10 -10.90 -23.57
C THR A 265 1.80 -10.59 -22.85
N ASN A 266 1.08 -9.58 -23.32
CA ASN A 266 -0.27 -9.24 -22.88
C ASN A 266 -1.12 -8.95 -24.12
N ILE A 267 -2.11 -9.80 -24.36
CA ILE A 267 -2.93 -9.81 -25.58
C ILE A 267 -4.40 -9.72 -25.18
N LYS A 268 -5.13 -8.78 -25.78
CA LYS A 268 -6.59 -8.77 -25.74
C LYS A 268 -7.12 -9.83 -26.70
N VAL A 269 -7.67 -10.90 -26.15
CA VAL A 269 -8.24 -12.02 -26.92
C VAL A 269 -9.65 -11.72 -27.39
N LEU A 270 -10.39 -10.93 -26.62
CA LEU A 270 -11.70 -10.43 -26.99
C LEU A 270 -11.87 -9.03 -26.41
N ARG A 271 -12.36 -8.11 -27.24
CA ARG A 271 -12.79 -6.78 -26.80
C ARG A 271 -14.16 -6.48 -27.39
N THR A 272 -15.05 -5.96 -26.58
CA THR A 272 -16.37 -5.49 -27.04
C THR A 272 -16.39 -3.96 -27.12
N GLU A 273 -16.99 -3.43 -28.18
CA GLU A 273 -17.21 -2.00 -28.36
C GLU A 273 -18.65 -1.74 -28.80
N PHE A 274 -19.32 -0.79 -28.15
CA PHE A 274 -20.67 -0.40 -28.53
C PHE A 274 -20.61 0.55 -29.74
N THR A 275 -21.33 0.19 -30.80
CA THR A 275 -21.38 0.95 -32.06
C THR A 275 -22.80 1.29 -32.50
N GLY A 276 -23.81 0.82 -31.75
CA GLY A 276 -25.22 1.00 -32.08
C GLY A 276 -25.82 2.33 -31.62
N THR A 277 -27.15 2.38 -31.64
CA THR A 277 -27.96 3.50 -31.15
C THR A 277 -28.86 3.03 -30.01
N VAL A 278 -29.62 3.94 -29.39
CA VAL A 278 -30.55 3.58 -28.32
C VAL A 278 -31.65 2.64 -28.82
N GLN A 279 -32.13 2.85 -30.05
CA GLN A 279 -33.21 2.10 -30.67
C GLN A 279 -32.76 0.77 -31.28
N ASP A 280 -31.49 0.70 -31.70
CA ASP A 280 -30.84 -0.52 -32.22
C ASP A 280 -29.47 -0.70 -31.56
N PRO A 281 -29.43 -1.30 -30.35
CA PRO A 281 -28.18 -1.48 -29.63
C PRO A 281 -27.34 -2.61 -30.27
N GLN A 282 -26.16 -2.25 -30.75
CA GLN A 282 -25.24 -3.14 -31.46
C GLN A 282 -23.84 -3.07 -30.84
N TRP A 283 -23.19 -4.23 -30.71
CA TRP A 283 -21.82 -4.36 -30.21
C TRP A 283 -20.94 -5.05 -31.25
N THR A 284 -19.77 -4.47 -31.48
CA THR A 284 -18.72 -5.04 -32.31
C THR A 284 -17.75 -5.83 -31.43
N TYR A 285 -17.40 -7.04 -31.88
CA TYR A 285 -16.43 -7.89 -31.21
C TYR A 285 -15.11 -7.86 -31.97
N HIS A 286 -14.08 -7.36 -31.30
CA HIS A 286 -12.72 -7.31 -31.82
C HIS A 286 -11.93 -8.52 -31.33
N PHE A 287 -11.36 -9.25 -32.28
CA PHE A 287 -10.47 -10.40 -32.07
C PHE A 287 -9.01 -9.97 -32.22
N PRO A 288 -8.05 -10.72 -31.65
CA PRO A 288 -6.64 -10.33 -31.64
C PRO A 288 -6.09 -10.18 -33.05
N GLN A 289 -5.55 -8.99 -33.32
CA GLN A 289 -4.78 -8.67 -34.51
C GLN A 289 -3.34 -8.30 -34.11
N TRP A 290 -2.40 -8.32 -35.06
CA TRP A 290 -1.00 -7.95 -34.78
C TRP A 290 -0.81 -6.43 -34.81
N ASP A 291 -1.42 -5.74 -33.85
CA ASP A 291 -1.38 -4.29 -33.70
C ASP A 291 -1.26 -3.87 -32.22
N LYS A 292 -1.09 -2.56 -32.00
CA LYS A 292 -0.93 -1.95 -30.67
C LYS A 292 -2.20 -1.95 -29.80
N ASP A 293 -3.38 -2.11 -30.41
CA ASP A 293 -4.66 -2.07 -29.73
C ASP A 293 -5.02 -3.43 -29.13
N SER A 294 -4.56 -4.50 -29.79
CA SER A 294 -4.67 -5.91 -29.42
C SER A 294 -3.51 -6.38 -28.53
N ILE A 295 -2.26 -6.02 -28.85
CA ILE A 295 -1.07 -6.43 -28.10
C ILE A 295 -0.62 -5.28 -27.18
N LEU A 296 -0.90 -5.41 -25.88
CA LEU A 296 -0.61 -4.38 -24.87
C LEU A 296 0.82 -4.47 -24.30
N ALA A 297 1.42 -5.66 -24.34
CA ALA A 297 2.81 -5.85 -23.94
C ALA A 297 3.44 -6.95 -24.80
N ASN A 298 4.68 -6.72 -25.22
CA ASN A 298 5.52 -7.70 -25.89
C ASN A 298 6.98 -7.37 -25.55
N ASN A 299 7.46 -7.86 -24.41
CA ASN A 299 8.74 -7.47 -23.84
C ASN A 299 9.66 -8.68 -23.75
N LEU A 300 10.88 -8.55 -24.24
CA LEU A 300 11.94 -9.52 -24.04
C LEU A 300 12.97 -8.93 -23.09
N THR A 301 13.25 -9.64 -22.01
CA THR A 301 14.13 -9.21 -20.93
C THR A 301 15.25 -10.22 -20.75
N PHE A 302 16.49 -9.77 -20.90
CA PHE A 302 17.69 -10.53 -20.55
C PHE A 302 18.24 -10.01 -19.23
N THR A 303 18.39 -10.88 -18.25
CA THR A 303 19.02 -10.57 -16.96
C THR A 303 20.31 -11.35 -16.83
N PHE A 304 21.43 -10.64 -16.70
CA PHE A 304 22.68 -11.21 -16.23
C PHE A 304 22.84 -10.86 -14.75
N SER A 305 22.93 -11.85 -13.89
CA SER A 305 23.01 -11.64 -12.44
C SER A 305 24.07 -12.54 -11.82
N SER A 306 24.89 -11.95 -10.96
CA SER A 306 25.94 -12.59 -10.17
C SER A 306 25.76 -12.20 -8.70
N LYS A 307 25.80 -13.17 -7.79
CA LYS A 307 25.72 -12.95 -6.34
C LYS A 307 26.79 -13.76 -5.61
N ILE A 308 27.59 -13.09 -4.79
CA ILE A 308 28.62 -13.71 -3.94
C ILE A 308 28.49 -13.12 -2.54
N GLY A 309 27.94 -13.89 -1.60
CA GLY A 309 27.63 -13.40 -0.25
C GLY A 309 26.70 -12.18 -0.30
N ASP A 310 27.15 -11.06 0.26
CA ASP A 310 26.44 -9.78 0.31
C ASP A 310 26.64 -8.91 -0.95
N TYR A 311 27.56 -9.31 -1.85
CA TYR A 311 27.80 -8.62 -3.10
C TYR A 311 26.87 -9.14 -4.19
N SER A 312 26.29 -8.24 -4.96
CA SER A 312 25.47 -8.57 -6.12
C SER A 312 25.75 -7.64 -7.29
N GLN A 313 25.71 -8.18 -8.49
CA GLN A 313 25.78 -7.43 -9.73
C GLN A 313 24.68 -7.93 -10.64
N GLN A 314 23.88 -7.03 -11.20
CA GLN A 314 22.79 -7.37 -12.07
C GLN A 314 22.75 -6.39 -13.23
N PHE A 315 22.89 -6.90 -14.44
CA PHE A 315 22.61 -6.15 -15.67
C PHE A 315 21.30 -6.65 -16.26
N ASN A 316 20.34 -5.75 -16.41
CA ASN A 316 19.05 -6.04 -17.03
C ASN A 316 18.97 -5.29 -18.35
N PHE A 317 18.78 -6.04 -19.44
CA PHE A 317 18.52 -5.50 -20.77
C PHE A 317 17.09 -5.86 -21.19
N GLN A 318 16.29 -4.87 -21.51
CA GLN A 318 14.90 -5.04 -21.90
C GLN A 318 14.67 -4.45 -23.28
N THR A 319 13.95 -5.18 -24.13
CA THR A 319 13.48 -4.70 -25.42
C THR A 319 11.97 -4.83 -25.53
N LYS A 320 11.32 -3.79 -26.05
CA LYS A 320 9.91 -3.86 -26.50
C LYS A 320 9.89 -4.25 -27.97
N LEU A 321 9.15 -5.31 -28.28
CA LEU A 321 9.07 -5.88 -29.62
C LEU A 321 7.82 -5.37 -30.36
N PRO A 322 7.81 -5.40 -31.71
CA PRO A 322 6.63 -5.08 -32.51
C PRO A 322 5.40 -5.90 -32.07
N PRO A 323 4.17 -5.38 -32.25
CA PRO A 323 3.77 -4.14 -32.95
C PRO A 323 3.85 -2.87 -32.10
N LEU A 324 4.39 -2.95 -30.88
CA LEU A 324 4.58 -1.79 -30.02
C LEU A 324 5.79 -0.95 -30.48
N ILE A 325 5.83 0.31 -30.06
CA ILE A 325 6.97 1.20 -30.28
C ILE A 325 8.22 0.53 -29.70
N GLN A 326 9.24 0.34 -30.54
CA GLN A 326 10.45 -0.34 -30.11
C GLN A 326 11.22 0.53 -29.12
N SER A 327 11.73 -0.11 -28.08
CA SER A 327 12.60 0.54 -27.12
C SER A 327 13.58 -0.48 -26.57
N TYR A 328 14.80 -0.03 -26.32
CA TYR A 328 15.91 -0.81 -25.80
C TYR A 328 16.41 -0.12 -24.55
N SER A 329 16.33 -0.76 -23.39
CA SER A 329 16.80 -0.19 -22.13
C SER A 329 17.76 -1.13 -21.43
N GLY A 330 18.78 -0.55 -20.81
CA GLY A 330 19.77 -1.26 -20.01
C GLY A 330 19.82 -0.65 -18.62
N THR A 331 19.84 -1.49 -17.59
CA THR A 331 20.01 -1.08 -16.19
C THR A 331 21.05 -1.96 -15.52
N LEU A 332 22.11 -1.35 -15.00
CA LEU A 332 23.12 -1.98 -14.17
C LEU A 332 22.84 -1.67 -12.70
N THR A 333 22.70 -2.70 -11.88
CA THR A 333 22.54 -2.63 -10.43
C THR A 333 23.71 -3.33 -9.75
N LEU A 334 24.41 -2.61 -8.88
CA LEU A 334 25.53 -3.07 -8.09
C LEU A 334 25.15 -2.99 -6.62
N GLY A 335 25.08 -4.14 -5.95
CA GLY A 335 24.92 -4.26 -4.51
C GLY A 335 26.26 -4.59 -3.84
N PHE A 336 26.62 -3.77 -2.87
CA PHE A 336 27.71 -3.98 -1.92
C PHE A 336 27.11 -4.03 -0.52
N PRO A 337 27.85 -4.49 0.52
CA PRO A 337 27.41 -4.32 1.90
C PRO A 337 27.00 -2.87 2.16
N PHE A 338 25.77 -2.67 2.62
CA PHE A 338 25.17 -1.36 2.92
C PHE A 338 24.95 -0.41 1.74
N VAL A 339 25.37 -0.72 0.51
CA VAL A 339 25.29 0.21 -0.64
C VAL A 339 24.64 -0.47 -1.84
N THR A 340 23.72 0.21 -2.50
CA THR A 340 23.14 -0.21 -3.77
C THR A 340 23.21 0.95 -4.75
N LEU A 341 23.86 0.73 -5.90
CA LEU A 341 23.95 1.69 -7.00
C LEU A 341 23.25 1.10 -8.21
N SER A 342 22.30 1.83 -8.78
CA SER A 342 21.63 1.48 -10.03
C SER A 342 21.81 2.60 -11.05
N VAL A 343 22.22 2.25 -12.26
CA VAL A 343 22.40 3.18 -13.38
C VAL A 343 21.74 2.58 -14.61
N GLY A 344 20.88 3.35 -15.29
CA GLY A 344 20.18 2.86 -16.47
C GLY A 344 19.84 3.96 -17.47
N SER A 345 19.75 3.56 -18.74
CA SER A 345 19.39 4.41 -19.87
C SER A 345 18.85 3.53 -21.01
N GLY A 346 18.47 4.12 -22.13
CA GLY A 346 17.96 3.39 -23.28
C GLY A 346 17.78 4.25 -24.53
N LEU A 347 17.25 3.61 -25.56
CA LEU A 347 16.86 4.19 -26.84
C LEU A 347 15.40 3.84 -27.11
N GLN A 348 14.64 4.77 -27.66
CA GLN A 348 13.24 4.53 -28.02
C GLN A 348 12.92 5.20 -29.36
N GLU A 349 12.07 4.57 -30.16
CA GLU A 349 11.52 5.17 -31.39
C GLU A 349 10.44 6.22 -31.04
N ARG A 350 10.39 7.33 -31.78
CA ARG A 350 9.36 8.37 -31.56
C ARG A 350 7.96 7.89 -31.93
N ASP A 351 7.84 7.20 -33.06
CA ASP A 351 6.58 6.67 -33.60
C ASP A 351 6.85 5.33 -34.30
N VAL A 352 5.83 4.48 -34.36
CA VAL A 352 5.81 3.24 -35.13
C VAL A 352 6.01 3.52 -36.64
N HIS A 353 5.56 4.67 -37.13
CA HIS A 353 5.59 5.02 -38.57
C HIS A 353 6.81 5.86 -38.97
N ASN A 354 7.51 6.47 -38.00
CA ASN A 354 8.73 7.24 -38.20
C ASN A 354 9.80 6.82 -37.18
N PRO A 355 10.73 5.91 -37.57
CA PRO A 355 11.66 5.26 -36.65
C PRO A 355 12.86 6.14 -36.30
N GLU A 356 12.63 7.41 -35.94
CA GLU A 356 13.67 8.24 -35.36
C GLU A 356 13.91 7.79 -33.91
N LEU A 357 15.12 7.30 -33.65
CA LEU A 357 15.55 6.89 -32.31
C LEU A 357 16.00 8.10 -31.51
N TYR A 358 15.53 8.21 -30.27
CA TYR A 358 16.02 9.18 -29.31
C TYR A 358 16.49 8.50 -28.03
N PHE A 359 17.44 9.15 -27.35
CA PHE A 359 17.97 8.66 -26.08
C PHE A 359 16.99 8.90 -24.94
N LEU A 360 16.67 7.83 -24.23
CA LEU A 360 16.01 7.93 -22.94
C LEU A 360 16.96 8.55 -21.91
N PRO A 361 16.45 9.33 -20.96
CA PRO A 361 17.26 9.94 -19.92
C PRO A 361 18.12 8.91 -19.18
N LEU A 362 19.34 9.29 -18.83
CA LEU A 362 20.15 8.56 -17.88
C LEU A 362 19.52 8.71 -16.50
N THR A 363 19.29 7.58 -15.84
CA THR A 363 18.77 7.50 -14.48
C THR A 363 19.83 6.86 -13.59
N GLN A 364 20.07 7.45 -12.43
CA GLN A 364 20.97 6.96 -11.41
C GLN A 364 20.25 6.95 -10.07
N SER A 365 20.34 5.84 -9.34
CA SER A 365 19.86 5.71 -7.98
C SER A 365 20.98 5.15 -7.08
N LEU A 366 21.21 5.79 -5.95
CA LEU A 366 22.15 5.35 -4.92
C LEU A 366 21.39 5.23 -3.61
N LYS A 367 21.47 4.07 -2.98
CA LYS A 367 20.96 3.82 -1.63
C LYS A 367 22.10 3.36 -0.74
N ILE A 368 22.27 4.00 0.40
CA ILE A 368 23.19 3.59 1.46
C ILE A 368 22.36 3.32 2.71
N SER A 369 22.49 2.15 3.31
CA SER A 369 21.74 1.66 4.46
C SER A 369 22.70 1.21 5.56
N LEU A 370 22.86 1.97 6.63
CA LEU A 370 23.77 1.70 7.74
C LEU A 370 23.00 1.36 9.03
N PHE A 371 23.67 0.67 9.96
CA PHE A 371 23.14 0.32 11.29
C PHE A 371 21.80 -0.44 11.24
N SER A 372 21.71 -1.47 10.39
CA SER A 372 20.48 -2.24 10.18
C SER A 372 19.31 -1.34 9.75
N ASP A 373 19.53 -0.53 8.71
CA ASP A 373 18.56 0.39 8.10
C ASP A 373 18.10 1.56 9.00
N LYS A 374 18.72 1.77 10.16
CA LYS A 374 18.44 2.94 11.02
C LYS A 374 18.91 4.26 10.42
N LEU A 375 19.92 4.25 9.56
CA LEU A 375 20.38 5.41 8.81
C LEU A 375 20.41 5.08 7.32
N GLN A 376 19.68 5.86 6.52
CA GLN A 376 19.52 5.65 5.09
C GLN A 376 19.78 6.93 4.32
N LEU A 377 20.71 6.88 3.36
CA LEU A 377 20.89 7.92 2.35
C LEU A 377 20.35 7.39 1.02
N THR A 378 19.43 8.12 0.41
CA THR A 378 18.91 7.85 -0.93
C THR A 378 19.21 9.04 -1.82
N GLN A 379 19.77 8.79 -2.99
CA GLN A 379 19.96 9.79 -4.03
C GLN A 379 19.37 9.26 -5.33
N ASN A 380 18.56 10.08 -6.00
CA ASN A 380 18.07 9.83 -7.35
C ASN A 380 18.48 10.99 -8.24
N TYR A 381 19.01 10.69 -9.42
CA TYR A 381 19.47 11.67 -10.37
C TYR A 381 19.02 11.28 -11.78
N LYS A 382 18.59 12.27 -12.55
CA LYS A 382 18.10 12.11 -13.91
C LYS A 382 18.74 13.15 -14.83
N TYR A 383 19.34 12.68 -15.91
CA TYR A 383 20.00 13.51 -16.92
C TYR A 383 19.42 13.24 -18.31
N ASN A 384 19.00 14.30 -19.00
CA ASN A 384 18.50 14.21 -20.36
C ASN A 384 19.69 14.17 -21.32
N ILE A 385 19.95 13.01 -21.93
CA ILE A 385 21.06 12.82 -22.88
C ILE A 385 20.81 13.59 -24.18
N ASP A 386 19.58 13.52 -24.71
CA ASP A 386 19.17 14.14 -25.98
C ASP A 386 19.31 15.68 -25.93
N LYS A 387 18.77 16.28 -24.87
CA LYS A 387 18.78 17.74 -24.67
C LYS A 387 19.97 18.26 -23.87
N LYS A 388 20.86 17.37 -23.38
CA LYS A 388 22.10 17.67 -22.66
C LYS A 388 21.95 18.53 -21.40
N TYR A 389 20.96 18.25 -20.55
CA TYR A 389 20.80 18.94 -19.27
C TYR A 389 20.36 18.03 -18.11
N ASN A 390 20.67 18.44 -16.89
CA ASN A 390 20.23 17.78 -15.65
C ASN A 390 18.73 18.01 -15.47
N GLU A 391 17.91 16.96 -15.38
CA GLU A 391 16.46 17.10 -15.19
C GLU A 391 16.09 17.21 -13.72
N ASN A 392 16.62 16.31 -12.89
CA ASN A 392 16.24 16.17 -11.50
C ASN A 392 17.40 15.60 -10.66
N LEU A 393 17.55 16.13 -9.46
CA LEU A 393 18.33 15.53 -8.38
C LEU A 393 17.47 15.55 -7.11
N PHE A 394 17.31 14.39 -6.49
CA PHE A 394 16.65 14.23 -5.22
C PHE A 394 17.58 13.50 -4.26
N VAL A 395 17.83 14.10 -3.10
CA VAL A 395 18.63 13.49 -2.04
C VAL A 395 17.79 13.44 -0.77
N LYS A 396 17.77 12.29 -0.10
CA LYS A 396 17.06 12.08 1.15
C LYS A 396 17.95 11.35 2.14
N LEU A 397 18.11 11.90 3.33
CA LEU A 397 18.77 11.26 4.46
C LEU A 397 17.70 10.99 5.52
N THR A 398 17.56 9.75 5.98
CA THR A 398 16.60 9.37 7.01
C THR A 398 17.29 8.60 8.11
N GLY A 399 17.03 8.93 9.36
CA GLY A 399 17.48 8.14 10.48
C GLY A 399 17.08 8.73 11.83
N PHE A 400 16.96 7.86 12.84
CA PHE A 400 16.61 8.23 14.21
C PHE A 400 15.41 9.19 14.31
N ASP A 401 14.30 8.83 13.66
CA ASP A 401 13.05 9.62 13.58
C ASP A 401 13.15 10.93 12.77
N PHE A 402 14.32 11.26 12.22
CA PHE A 402 14.53 12.43 11.36
C PHE A 402 14.58 12.04 9.89
N SER A 403 14.15 12.96 9.03
CA SER A 403 14.32 12.88 7.59
C SER A 403 14.64 14.25 7.02
N LEU A 404 15.73 14.34 6.27
CA LEU A 404 16.16 15.50 5.51
C LEU A 404 16.00 15.18 4.03
N SER A 405 15.45 16.10 3.24
CA SER A 405 15.36 15.94 1.79
C SER A 405 15.64 17.23 1.05
N TYR A 406 16.23 17.09 -0.13
CA TYR A 406 16.67 18.19 -0.97
C TYR A 406 16.38 17.85 -2.43
N THR A 407 15.78 18.79 -3.15
CA THR A 407 15.37 18.61 -4.54
C THR A 407 15.89 19.73 -5.42
N MET A 408 16.50 19.37 -6.55
CA MET A 408 16.80 20.27 -7.66
C MET A 408 16.09 19.80 -8.92
N ASN A 409 15.57 20.73 -9.71
CA ASN A 409 14.92 20.44 -10.99
C ASN A 409 15.39 21.42 -12.07
N TYR A 410 15.29 20.99 -13.33
CA TYR A 410 15.31 21.90 -14.48
C TYR A 410 13.98 22.62 -14.57
N THR A 411 13.93 23.88 -14.13
CA THR A 411 12.68 24.65 -14.04
C THR A 411 12.93 26.15 -14.13
N LYS A 412 11.86 26.92 -14.27
CA LYS A 412 11.91 28.39 -14.30
C LYS A 412 12.16 28.92 -12.89
N GLY A 413 13.01 29.94 -12.79
CA GLY A 413 13.15 30.70 -11.55
C GLY A 413 11.97 31.63 -11.32
N PHE A 414 11.92 32.25 -10.15
CA PHE A 414 10.98 33.30 -9.84
C PHE A 414 11.71 34.48 -9.22
N THR A 415 11.31 35.69 -9.61
CA THR A 415 11.79 36.95 -9.06
C THR A 415 10.62 37.68 -8.42
N TYR A 416 10.81 38.25 -7.24
CA TYR A 416 9.75 38.96 -6.53
C TYR A 416 9.65 40.40 -7.00
N ASN A 417 8.48 40.78 -7.53
CA ASN A 417 8.09 42.15 -7.83
C ASN A 417 7.12 42.65 -6.73
N PRO A 418 7.42 43.77 -6.02
CA PRO A 418 6.54 44.30 -4.98
C PRO A 418 5.11 44.62 -5.44
N GLU A 419 4.89 44.91 -6.74
CA GLU A 419 3.57 45.27 -7.27
C GLU A 419 2.79 44.07 -7.80
N LEU A 420 3.47 43.09 -8.41
CA LEU A 420 2.86 41.97 -9.13
C LEU A 420 3.05 40.60 -8.45
N GLY A 421 3.88 40.52 -7.42
CA GLY A 421 4.23 39.27 -6.73
C GLY A 421 5.35 38.49 -7.41
N TRP A 422 5.31 37.16 -7.32
CA TRP A 422 6.34 36.30 -7.92
C TRP A 422 6.16 36.19 -9.44
N GLU A 423 7.13 36.71 -10.19
CA GLU A 423 7.16 36.60 -11.65
C GLU A 423 8.11 35.48 -12.08
N SER A 424 7.67 34.68 -13.06
CA SER A 424 8.48 33.58 -13.58
C SER A 424 9.55 34.07 -14.55
N ASP A 425 10.78 33.60 -14.37
CA ASP A 425 11.87 33.84 -15.31
C ASP A 425 11.52 33.25 -16.68
N LYS A 426 12.00 33.88 -17.76
CA LYS A 426 11.78 33.38 -19.14
C LYS A 426 12.54 32.09 -19.45
N THR A 427 13.64 31.83 -18.73
CA THR A 427 14.56 30.71 -19.01
C THR A 427 14.56 29.67 -17.90
N GLU A 428 14.45 28.40 -18.29
CA GLU A 428 14.63 27.26 -17.40
C GLU A 428 16.12 27.01 -17.13
N LYS A 429 16.45 26.64 -15.90
CA LYS A 429 17.79 26.20 -15.51
C LYS A 429 17.67 25.12 -14.44
N PHE A 430 18.72 24.33 -14.27
CA PHE A 430 18.79 23.38 -13.15
C PHE A 430 19.05 24.14 -11.85
N ARG A 431 18.04 24.22 -10.97
CA ARG A 431 18.09 25.02 -9.73
C ARG A 431 17.53 24.23 -8.53
N PRO A 432 17.94 24.58 -7.30
CA PRO A 432 17.30 24.08 -6.08
C PRO A 432 15.83 24.51 -6.03
N VAL A 433 14.93 23.55 -5.78
CA VAL A 433 13.48 23.79 -5.73
C VAL A 433 12.98 23.74 -4.30
N SER A 434 13.37 22.72 -3.56
CA SER A 434 12.88 22.53 -2.21
C SER A 434 13.89 21.90 -1.29
N PHE A 435 13.74 22.23 -0.02
CA PHE A 435 14.43 21.61 1.09
C PHE A 435 13.35 21.27 2.12
N ALA A 436 13.31 20.03 2.59
CA ALA A 436 12.38 19.64 3.63
C ALA A 436 13.07 18.86 4.73
N PHE A 437 12.72 19.20 5.96
CA PHE A 437 13.19 18.53 7.17
C PHE A 437 11.97 18.09 7.95
N SER A 438 11.90 16.80 8.28
CA SER A 438 10.84 16.26 9.10
C SER A 438 11.38 15.46 10.26
N TYR A 439 10.62 15.49 11.33
CA TYR A 439 10.78 14.65 12.50
C TYR A 439 9.44 13.96 12.75
N SER A 440 9.46 12.64 12.93
CA SER A 440 8.26 11.91 13.30
C SER A 440 8.60 10.74 14.21
N ASN A 441 8.14 10.84 15.45
CA ASN A 441 8.14 9.72 16.38
C ASN A 441 6.70 9.26 16.59
N SER A 442 6.19 8.56 15.56
CA SER A 442 4.84 8.00 15.56
C SER A 442 4.80 6.71 16.38
N GLY A 443 4.79 6.86 17.71
CA GLY A 443 4.75 5.73 18.64
C GLY A 443 5.76 5.82 19.80
N GLY A 444 6.16 7.03 20.20
CA GLY A 444 7.16 7.26 21.24
C GLY A 444 6.92 6.41 22.49
N ASN A 445 8.01 6.12 23.21
CA ASN A 445 8.02 5.19 24.34
C ASN A 445 6.78 5.35 25.24
N THR A 446 5.98 4.29 25.35
CA THR A 446 4.83 4.25 26.25
C THR A 446 5.34 4.13 27.68
N TYR A 447 5.04 5.13 28.49
CA TYR A 447 5.32 5.09 29.92
C TYR A 447 4.20 4.37 30.63
N TYR A 448 4.52 3.22 31.21
CA TYR A 448 3.57 2.38 31.91
C TYR A 448 3.55 2.67 33.40
N PHE A 449 2.34 2.73 33.95
CA PHE A 449 2.05 2.90 35.37
C PHE A 449 1.13 1.79 35.85
N TRP A 450 1.14 1.55 37.17
CA TRP A 450 0.27 0.60 37.85
C TRP A 450 0.25 -0.80 37.21
N LYS A 451 1.34 -1.57 37.41
CA LYS A 451 1.47 -2.95 36.90
C LYS A 451 1.19 -3.07 35.39
N ASN A 452 1.65 -2.09 34.60
CA ASN A 452 1.46 -2.01 33.15
C ASN A 452 -0.01 -1.95 32.70
N ARG A 453 -0.90 -1.44 33.55
CA ARG A 453 -2.33 -1.27 33.22
C ARG A 453 -2.65 0.08 32.63
N ILE A 454 -1.88 1.11 32.94
CA ILE A 454 -2.06 2.47 32.42
C ILE A 454 -0.81 2.82 31.60
N GLY A 455 -0.98 3.26 30.36
CA GLY A 455 0.09 3.67 29.47
C GLY A 455 -0.14 5.08 28.95
N ILE A 456 0.91 5.90 28.91
CA ILE A 456 0.89 7.22 28.28
C ILE A 456 1.99 7.26 27.23
N SER A 457 1.63 7.54 25.98
CA SER A 457 2.57 7.70 24.87
C SER A 457 2.48 9.12 24.33
N PHE A 458 3.64 9.74 24.10
CA PHE A 458 3.75 11.04 23.45
C PHE A 458 4.32 10.84 22.06
N GLY A 459 3.63 11.39 21.07
CA GLY A 459 4.07 11.44 19.68
C GLY A 459 4.24 12.88 19.25
N LEU A 460 5.21 13.12 18.38
CA LEU A 460 5.36 14.40 17.72
C LEU A 460 5.71 14.15 16.26
N ALA A 461 4.95 14.79 15.37
CA ALA A 461 5.32 14.96 13.98
C ALA A 461 5.55 16.45 13.71
N SER A 462 6.65 16.78 13.06
CA SER A 462 6.95 18.14 12.63
C SER A 462 7.61 18.10 11.28
N GLU A 463 7.19 18.98 10.37
CA GLU A 463 7.75 19.06 9.02
C GLU A 463 7.96 20.52 8.66
N LEU A 464 9.20 20.88 8.35
CA LEU A 464 9.58 22.12 7.71
C LEU A 464 9.70 21.85 6.21
N ASN A 465 8.91 22.54 5.40
CA ASN A 465 9.01 22.52 3.95
C ASN A 465 9.38 23.92 3.45
N PHE A 466 10.58 24.04 2.90
CA PHE A 466 11.10 25.28 2.39
C PHE A 466 11.14 25.25 0.86
N ASN A 467 10.37 26.14 0.24
CA ASN A 467 10.39 26.34 -1.21
C ASN A 467 11.47 27.37 -1.54
N LEU A 468 12.53 26.93 -2.21
CA LEU A 468 13.69 27.75 -2.54
C LEU A 468 13.44 28.68 -3.74
N LEU A 469 12.40 28.42 -4.55
CA LEU A 469 12.00 29.28 -5.66
C LEU A 469 11.05 30.39 -5.22
N GLN A 470 10.08 30.04 -4.38
CA GLN A 470 9.10 30.97 -3.81
C GLN A 470 9.08 30.81 -2.28
N PRO A 471 10.01 31.48 -1.56
CA PRO A 471 10.13 31.36 -0.11
C PRO A 471 8.84 31.63 0.67
N THR A 472 7.93 32.47 0.15
CA THR A 472 6.62 32.74 0.78
C THR A 472 5.65 31.56 0.75
N SER A 473 5.90 30.54 -0.06
CA SER A 473 5.10 29.30 -0.11
C SER A 473 5.67 28.21 0.80
N SER A 474 6.68 28.53 1.60
CA SER A 474 7.26 27.65 2.62
C SER A 474 6.35 27.55 3.84
N TYR A 475 6.30 26.40 4.48
CA TYR A 475 5.47 26.18 5.65
C TYR A 475 6.13 25.26 6.67
N PHE A 476 5.62 25.29 7.90
CA PHE A 476 5.95 24.29 8.91
C PHE A 476 4.71 23.77 9.59
N THR A 477 4.67 22.46 9.77
CA THR A 477 3.62 21.77 10.50
C THR A 477 4.16 21.27 11.84
N PHE A 478 3.33 21.39 12.86
CA PHE A 478 3.59 20.91 14.21
C PHE A 478 2.36 20.13 14.67
N THR A 479 2.53 18.82 14.85
CA THR A 479 1.43 17.91 15.16
C THR A 479 1.77 17.05 16.38
N PRO A 480 1.58 17.58 17.61
CA PRO A 480 1.68 16.79 18.82
C PRO A 480 0.53 15.78 18.91
N ARG A 481 0.84 14.61 19.46
CA ARG A 481 -0.10 13.54 19.77
C ARG A 481 0.14 13.02 21.19
N ILE A 482 -0.93 12.77 21.92
CA ILE A 482 -0.90 12.16 23.24
C ILE A 482 -1.88 11.00 23.19
N ASN A 483 -1.43 9.78 23.50
CA ASN A 483 -2.34 8.65 23.69
C ASN A 483 -2.25 8.19 25.12
N PHE A 484 -3.42 8.06 25.75
CA PHE A 484 -3.63 7.50 27.06
C PHE A 484 -4.35 6.17 26.89
N HIS A 485 -3.79 5.09 27.43
CA HIS A 485 -4.32 3.74 27.28
C HIS A 485 -4.49 3.08 28.64
N ILE A 486 -5.65 2.49 28.88
CA ILE A 486 -5.96 1.59 29.97
C ILE A 486 -6.15 0.19 29.35
N ASN A 487 -5.36 -0.76 29.83
CA ASN A 487 -5.30 -2.12 29.32
C ASN A 487 -6.69 -2.77 29.24
N GLN A 488 -7.05 -3.27 28.05
CA GLN A 488 -8.33 -3.95 27.75
C GLN A 488 -9.58 -3.16 28.14
N PHE A 489 -9.46 -1.83 28.22
CA PHE A 489 -10.57 -0.98 28.61
C PHE A 489 -10.68 0.22 27.70
N LEU A 490 -9.77 1.20 27.79
CA LEU A 490 -10.00 2.51 27.20
C LEU A 490 -8.74 3.06 26.56
N THR A 491 -8.86 3.64 25.38
CA THR A 491 -7.79 4.37 24.71
C THR A 491 -8.30 5.75 24.33
N LEU A 492 -7.71 6.79 24.89
CA LEU A 492 -7.99 8.19 24.57
C LEU A 492 -6.79 8.77 23.81
N SER A 493 -7.00 9.19 22.57
CA SER A 493 -5.98 9.80 21.72
C SER A 493 -6.35 11.25 21.45
N PHE A 494 -5.43 12.15 21.79
CA PHE A 494 -5.52 13.57 21.46
C PHE A 494 -4.47 13.90 20.41
N SER A 495 -4.85 14.64 19.37
CA SER A 495 -3.90 15.22 18.43
C SER A 495 -4.34 16.61 17.99
N SER A 496 -3.38 17.49 17.83
CA SER A 496 -3.58 18.86 17.37
C SER A 496 -2.61 19.12 16.24
N SER A 497 -3.07 19.67 15.13
CA SER A 497 -2.22 20.02 13.98
C SER A 497 -2.24 21.52 13.79
N SER A 498 -1.08 22.14 13.98
CA SER A 498 -0.85 23.56 13.72
C SER A 498 0.06 23.72 12.51
N ARG A 499 -0.20 24.74 11.69
CA ARG A 499 0.61 25.05 10.51
C ARG A 499 0.95 26.53 10.46
N ASN A 500 2.20 26.80 10.19
CA ASN A 500 2.73 28.12 9.96
C ASN A 500 3.04 28.31 8.47
N ASP A 501 2.25 29.18 7.82
CA ASP A 501 2.38 29.48 6.39
C ASP A 501 3.29 30.70 6.11
N VAL A 502 3.89 31.29 7.15
CA VAL A 502 4.69 32.52 7.07
C VAL A 502 6.10 32.32 7.59
N ILE A 503 6.65 31.12 7.42
CA ILE A 503 7.94 30.73 8.01
C ILE A 503 9.12 31.55 7.51
N TYR A 504 8.98 32.14 6.32
CA TYR A 504 9.95 33.06 5.76
C TYR A 504 10.24 34.25 6.69
N ARG A 505 9.28 34.67 7.54
CA ARG A 505 9.46 35.71 8.58
C ARG A 505 10.71 35.51 9.43
N TYR A 506 11.08 34.26 9.69
CA TYR A 506 12.16 33.93 10.62
C TYR A 506 13.52 33.83 9.96
N VAL A 507 13.57 33.68 8.63
CA VAL A 507 14.81 33.57 7.86
C VAL A 507 15.03 34.77 6.94
N GLN A 508 14.12 35.75 6.95
CA GLN A 508 14.16 36.95 6.10
C GLN A 508 15.39 37.84 6.32
N GLU A 509 16.07 37.72 7.46
CA GLU A 509 17.31 38.45 7.74
C GLU A 509 18.53 37.84 7.04
N TRP A 510 18.44 36.57 6.65
CA TRP A 510 19.50 35.86 5.93
C TRP A 510 19.31 35.92 4.41
N THR A 511 18.22 36.52 3.94
CA THR A 511 17.91 36.67 2.52
C THR A 511 17.96 38.14 2.12
N ASN A 512 18.69 38.45 1.04
CA ASN A 512 18.82 39.83 0.50
C ASN A 512 17.57 40.29 -0.28
N ASN A 513 16.37 39.87 0.11
CA ASN A 513 15.14 40.23 -0.58
C ASN A 513 14.61 41.58 -0.06
N SER A 514 14.01 42.37 -0.96
CA SER A 514 13.52 43.72 -0.66
C SER A 514 12.25 43.76 0.19
N PHE A 515 11.50 42.65 0.29
CA PHE A 515 10.27 42.57 1.06
C PHE A 515 10.51 41.93 2.44
N ARG A 516 9.86 42.49 3.47
CA ARG A 516 9.85 41.94 4.83
C ARG A 516 8.43 41.62 5.27
N ILE A 517 8.26 40.49 5.91
CA ILE A 517 6.97 40.08 6.44
C ILE A 517 6.88 40.53 7.91
N PRO A 518 5.84 41.28 8.31
CA PRO A 518 5.69 41.76 9.69
C PRO A 518 5.32 40.64 10.66
N GLY A 519 5.74 40.75 11.92
CA GLY A 519 5.41 39.82 13.00
C GLY A 519 6.61 39.46 13.88
N GLU A 520 6.42 38.49 14.78
CA GLU A 520 7.50 37.92 15.59
C GLU A 520 8.51 37.18 14.69
N THR A 521 9.81 37.39 14.90
CA THR A 521 10.90 36.82 14.10
C THR A 521 11.52 35.57 14.74
N ASN A 522 11.12 35.23 15.96
CA ASN A 522 11.55 33.99 16.62
C ASN A 522 10.49 32.88 16.52
N VAL A 523 10.83 31.77 15.87
CA VAL A 523 9.94 30.60 15.66
C VAL A 523 9.40 30.04 16.98
N PHE A 524 10.24 29.90 18.01
CA PHE A 524 9.85 29.26 19.28
C PHE A 524 8.94 30.17 20.10
N LYS A 525 9.25 31.46 20.13
CA LYS A 525 8.39 32.46 20.79
C LYS A 525 7.04 32.56 20.08
N ASP A 526 7.04 32.53 18.75
CA ASP A 526 5.81 32.55 17.98
C ASP A 526 4.96 31.28 18.16
N LEU A 527 5.60 30.10 18.21
CA LEU A 527 4.94 28.84 18.54
C LEU A 527 4.34 28.89 19.95
N TYR A 528 5.05 29.39 20.94
CA TYR A 528 4.52 29.56 22.30
C TYR A 528 3.32 30.50 22.33
N ASN A 529 3.41 31.65 21.66
CA ASN A 529 2.31 32.61 21.54
C ASN A 529 1.08 32.01 20.83
N SER A 530 1.26 31.03 19.95
CA SER A 530 0.13 30.32 19.31
C SER A 530 -0.73 29.52 20.30
N PHE A 531 -0.15 29.13 21.44
CA PHE A 531 -0.83 28.45 22.55
C PHE A 531 -1.21 29.40 23.69
N ALA A 532 -1.08 30.72 23.51
CA ALA A 532 -1.50 31.71 24.49
C ALA A 532 -3.03 31.85 24.52
N PHE A 533 -3.73 30.83 25.05
CA PHE A 533 -5.20 30.83 25.18
C PHE A 533 -5.73 31.94 26.10
N TRP A 534 -4.84 32.59 26.85
CA TRP A 534 -5.12 33.72 27.74
C TRP A 534 -4.98 35.09 27.06
N ASP A 535 -4.39 35.19 25.87
CA ASP A 535 -4.18 36.46 25.15
C ASP A 535 -4.50 36.29 23.65
N GLU A 536 -5.66 36.83 23.26
CA GLU A 536 -6.14 36.75 21.88
C GLU A 536 -5.26 37.54 20.90
N GLY A 537 -4.64 38.64 21.33
CA GLY A 537 -3.77 39.46 20.51
C GLY A 537 -2.51 38.70 20.10
N LEU A 538 -1.86 38.04 21.06
CA LEU A 538 -0.67 37.21 20.81
C LEU A 538 -0.99 36.02 19.91
N ARG A 539 -2.14 35.35 20.13
CA ARG A 539 -2.58 34.22 19.30
C ARG A 539 -2.94 34.64 17.87
N THR A 540 -3.56 35.80 17.70
CA THR A 540 -3.94 36.33 16.39
C THR A 540 -2.72 36.78 15.60
N ALA A 541 -1.74 37.41 16.26
CA ALA A 541 -0.48 37.82 15.66
C ALA A 541 0.41 36.64 15.23
N SER A 542 0.24 35.47 15.87
CA SER A 542 1.08 34.30 15.62
C SER A 542 0.94 33.75 14.20
N GLY A 543 2.08 33.35 13.60
CA GLY A 543 2.10 32.69 12.29
C GLY A 543 1.51 31.27 12.31
N PHE A 544 1.49 30.63 13.49
CA PHE A 544 0.99 29.27 13.68
C PHE A 544 -0.53 29.27 13.82
N LYS A 545 -1.24 28.69 12.85
CA LYS A 545 -2.69 28.56 12.86
C LYS A 545 -3.09 27.10 13.02
N LEU A 546 -4.07 26.85 13.88
CA LEU A 546 -4.65 25.52 14.07
C LEU A 546 -5.35 25.09 12.78
N LYS A 547 -4.98 23.93 12.23
CA LYS A 547 -5.58 23.32 11.05
C LYS A 547 -6.47 22.14 11.39
N SER A 548 -6.18 21.41 12.47
CA SER A 548 -7.10 20.39 12.96
C SER A 548 -6.90 20.10 14.43
N LEU A 549 -7.99 19.71 15.10
CA LEU A 549 -7.98 19.15 16.44
C LEU A 549 -8.78 17.85 16.40
N ASN A 550 -8.23 16.76 16.93
CA ASN A 550 -8.86 15.45 16.90
C ASN A 550 -8.73 14.77 18.25
N VAL A 551 -9.86 14.35 18.81
CA VAL A 551 -9.99 13.58 20.03
C VAL A 551 -10.68 12.27 19.70
N GLU A 552 -10.01 11.16 19.92
CA GLU A 552 -10.54 9.83 19.66
C GLU A 552 -10.58 9.03 20.97
N LEU A 553 -11.74 8.45 21.26
CA LEU A 553 -11.98 7.61 22.42
C LEU A 553 -12.39 6.23 21.93
N SER A 554 -11.60 5.20 22.21
CA SER A 554 -11.92 3.81 21.94
C SER A 554 -12.11 3.06 23.26
N HIS A 555 -13.25 2.40 23.43
CA HIS A 555 -13.61 1.61 24.60
C HIS A 555 -13.80 0.15 24.19
N ASP A 556 -13.01 -0.72 24.78
CA ASP A 556 -13.04 -2.17 24.63
C ASP A 556 -14.06 -2.75 25.60
N LEU A 557 -15.15 -3.28 25.03
CA LEU A 557 -16.24 -3.94 25.72
C LEU A 557 -16.17 -5.47 25.52
N HIS A 558 -14.95 -6.00 25.42
CA HIS A 558 -14.62 -7.40 25.16
C HIS A 558 -15.03 -7.88 23.77
N ASP A 559 -16.31 -8.21 23.58
CA ASP A 559 -16.87 -8.64 22.30
C ASP A 559 -17.17 -7.44 21.38
N TRP A 560 -17.33 -6.26 21.96
CA TRP A 560 -17.64 -5.03 21.25
C TRP A 560 -16.49 -4.02 21.37
N SER A 561 -16.34 -3.18 20.35
CA SER A 561 -15.44 -2.03 20.37
C SER A 561 -16.26 -0.80 20.03
N LEU A 562 -16.30 0.15 20.96
CA LEU A 562 -16.96 1.45 20.78
C LEU A 562 -15.87 2.48 20.50
N THR A 563 -15.88 3.11 19.33
CA THR A 563 -14.98 4.22 19.01
C THR A 563 -15.77 5.48 18.75
N SER A 564 -15.46 6.53 19.49
CA SER A 564 -16.00 7.88 19.28
C SER A 564 -14.87 8.79 18.84
N GLN A 565 -15.10 9.56 17.79
CA GLN A 565 -14.16 10.54 17.27
C GLN A 565 -14.81 11.91 17.24
N PHE A 566 -14.12 12.90 17.78
CA PHE A 566 -14.49 14.32 17.73
C PHE A 566 -13.36 15.09 17.03
N LYS A 567 -13.68 15.72 15.90
CA LYS A 567 -12.72 16.40 15.05
C LYS A 567 -13.19 17.82 14.75
N VAL A 568 -12.30 18.80 14.81
CA VAL A 568 -12.57 20.20 14.42
C VAL A 568 -11.56 20.60 13.36
N GLU A 569 -12.06 21.06 12.21
CA GLU A 569 -11.24 21.56 11.10
C GLU A 569 -11.87 22.83 10.53
N PRO A 570 -11.09 23.91 10.31
CA PRO A 570 -11.59 25.13 9.72
C PRO A 570 -11.92 24.91 8.25
N ARG A 571 -13.14 25.26 7.84
CA ARG A 571 -13.56 25.28 6.44
C ARG A 571 -14.02 26.68 6.02
N ILE A 572 -13.91 27.00 4.74
CA ILE A 572 -14.45 28.26 4.21
C ILE A 572 -15.85 27.98 3.69
N ILE A 573 -16.85 28.64 4.25
CA ILE A 573 -18.22 28.65 3.74
C ILE A 573 -18.56 30.01 3.15
N GLN A 574 -19.36 30.01 2.10
CA GLN A 574 -19.81 31.22 1.42
C GLN A 574 -21.29 31.39 1.70
N GLU A 575 -21.63 32.41 2.49
CA GLU A 575 -23.00 32.84 2.77
C GLU A 575 -23.12 34.30 2.37
N ASP A 576 -24.16 34.64 1.61
CA ASP A 576 -24.45 36.01 1.15
C ASP A 576 -23.27 36.72 0.48
N GLY A 577 -22.48 35.97 -0.31
CA GLY A 577 -21.30 36.48 -1.02
C GLY A 577 -20.09 36.78 -0.12
N LYS A 578 -20.19 36.56 1.20
CA LYS A 578 -19.07 36.70 2.15
C LYS A 578 -18.50 35.34 2.50
N LYS A 579 -17.17 35.22 2.39
CA LYS A 579 -16.43 34.02 2.82
C LYS A 579 -16.20 34.12 4.32
N ARG A 580 -16.70 33.15 5.10
CA ARG A 580 -16.44 33.02 6.54
C ARG A 580 -15.80 31.67 6.85
N TYR A 581 -14.99 31.63 7.91
CA TYR A 581 -14.48 30.37 8.44
C TYR A 581 -15.53 29.74 9.34
N ASP A 582 -15.83 28.47 9.10
CA ASP A 582 -16.67 27.64 9.93
C ASP A 582 -15.83 26.58 10.63
N PHE A 583 -16.10 26.40 11.91
CA PHE A 583 -15.40 25.50 12.83
C PHE A 583 -16.36 24.44 13.39
N SER A 584 -17.49 24.22 12.73
CA SER A 584 -18.47 23.21 13.11
C SER A 584 -17.79 21.85 13.31
N PRO A 585 -17.99 21.21 14.47
CA PRO A 585 -17.31 19.95 14.78
C PRO A 585 -17.86 18.82 13.92
N TYR A 586 -17.00 17.83 13.72
CA TYR A 586 -17.29 16.54 13.12
C TYR A 586 -17.30 15.49 14.22
N PHE A 587 -18.36 14.70 14.28
CA PHE A 587 -18.51 13.65 15.28
C PHE A 587 -18.74 12.31 14.58
N THR A 588 -18.04 11.27 15.03
CA THR A 588 -18.26 9.90 14.57
C THR A 588 -18.41 8.99 15.77
N LEU A 589 -19.36 8.08 15.70
CA LEU A 589 -19.53 7.00 16.65
C LEU A 589 -19.59 5.69 15.88
N SER A 590 -18.62 4.82 16.06
CA SER A 590 -18.62 3.49 15.46
C SER A 590 -18.69 2.41 16.53
N VAL A 591 -19.56 1.43 16.31
CA VAL A 591 -19.68 0.22 17.12
C VAL A 591 -19.29 -0.97 16.24
N LEU A 592 -18.31 -1.73 16.69
CA LEU A 592 -17.82 -2.92 15.99
C LEU A 592 -17.99 -4.14 16.88
N TRP A 593 -18.60 -5.21 16.35
CA TRP A 593 -18.61 -6.51 17.00
C TRP A 593 -17.38 -7.32 16.57
N LYS A 594 -16.46 -7.63 17.49
CA LYS A 594 -15.18 -8.27 17.16
C LYS A 594 -15.31 -9.69 16.58
N PRO A 595 -16.23 -10.56 17.05
CA PRO A 595 -16.41 -11.91 16.50
C PRO A 595 -16.93 -11.92 15.04
N MET A 596 -17.69 -10.89 14.63
CA MET A 596 -18.15 -10.71 13.25
C MET A 596 -17.86 -9.27 12.80
N LYS A 597 -16.66 -9.05 12.27
CA LYS A 597 -16.18 -7.71 11.85
C LYS A 597 -17.04 -7.07 10.76
N ASP A 598 -17.85 -7.85 10.05
CA ASP A 598 -18.79 -7.39 9.02
C ASP A 598 -20.01 -6.67 9.63
N PHE A 599 -20.31 -6.88 10.92
CA PHE A 599 -21.28 -6.09 11.67
C PHE A 599 -20.60 -4.87 12.30
N LYS A 600 -20.37 -3.85 11.46
CA LYS A 600 -19.91 -2.52 11.88
C LYS A 600 -21.04 -1.53 11.66
N THR A 601 -21.46 -0.85 12.71
CA THR A 601 -22.35 0.31 12.60
C THR A 601 -21.53 1.57 12.79
N THR A 602 -21.57 2.50 11.85
CA THR A 602 -20.88 3.80 11.97
C THR A 602 -21.89 4.92 11.78
N ILE A 603 -21.99 5.80 12.77
CA ILE A 603 -22.77 7.02 12.69
C ILE A 603 -21.78 8.16 12.49
N GLU A 604 -21.89 8.87 11.39
CA GLU A 604 -21.05 10.00 11.04
C GLU A 604 -21.91 11.26 10.96
N ASP A 605 -21.64 12.25 11.79
CA ASP A 605 -22.24 13.58 11.69
C ASP A 605 -21.29 14.52 10.93
N LYS A 606 -21.64 14.80 9.67
CA LYS A 606 -20.99 15.82 8.84
C LYS A 606 -21.73 17.13 8.98
N TYR A 607 -21.28 17.97 9.92
CA TYR A 607 -21.74 19.35 10.05
C TYR A 607 -23.26 19.48 10.26
N GLY A 608 -23.83 18.60 11.09
CA GLY A 608 -25.27 18.50 11.35
C GLY A 608 -26.03 17.56 10.42
N THR A 609 -25.33 16.82 9.54
CA THR A 609 -25.93 15.80 8.66
C THR A 609 -25.49 14.42 9.11
N PHE A 610 -26.44 13.61 9.60
CA PHE A 610 -26.18 12.24 10.04
C PHE A 610 -26.16 11.27 8.87
N ILE A 611 -25.07 10.52 8.76
CA ILE A 611 -24.91 9.39 7.83
C ILE A 611 -24.75 8.13 8.67
N LEU A 612 -25.54 7.10 8.36
CA LEU A 612 -25.45 5.80 9.01
C LEU A 612 -24.86 4.80 8.02
N ASN A 613 -23.75 4.16 8.41
CA ASN A 613 -22.90 3.29 7.60
C ASN A 613 -22.39 3.96 6.30
N PRO A 614 -21.60 5.04 6.42
CA PRO A 614 -20.96 5.74 5.30
C PRO A 614 -19.85 4.95 4.59
#